data_AF-A0A2D9D5Q7-F1
#
_entry.id   AF-A0A2D9D5Q7-F1
#
_cell.length_a   1.000
_cell.length_b   1.000
_cell.length_c   1.000
_cell.angle_alpha   90.00
_cell.angle_beta   90.00
_cell.angle_gamma   90.00
#
_symmetry.space_group_name_H-M   'P 1'
#
loop_
_entity.id
_entity.type
_entity.pdbx_description
1 polymer ?
#
loop_
_entity_poly.entity_id
_entity_poly.type
_entity_poly.pdbx_seq_one_letter_code
_entity_poly.pdbx_strand_id
1 'polypeptide(L)'
;MKKLSYLLVFIIALSCNHDKKQNQKSTLNSPSIIVLGTIQDAGSPHIGCSKKCCDSLFKNQNFTRKVVSLGIIDPQENKTFLIEATPDIASQMKQLLSFSVLNNKKIPNGILLSHAHIGHYAGLMYLGKEAMNANNARVYAMPKMKQFLERNGPWSQLVFNGNISLKEIYNEQKIKLSNNISVVPILVPHRDEYSETVGFKIIGPSKKCLFIPDIDKWNKWEKDIVKEIKAVDYAFLDATFYSGKE
;
A
#
# COMPACT_ATOMS: atom_id res chain seq x y z
N MET A 1 68.68 -21.94 -27.88
CA MET A 1 68.56 -21.27 -26.57
C MET A 1 67.59 -20.10 -26.69
N LYS A 2 66.38 -20.21 -26.15
CA LYS A 2 65.51 -19.09 -25.73
C LYS A 2 64.45 -19.68 -24.80
N LYS A 3 64.45 -19.21 -23.55
CA LYS A 3 63.75 -19.76 -22.39
C LYS A 3 62.24 -19.56 -22.55
N LEU A 4 61.46 -20.63 -22.38
CA LEU A 4 60.01 -20.57 -22.27
C LEU A 4 59.67 -20.19 -20.82
N SER A 5 59.22 -18.95 -20.61
CA SER A 5 58.83 -18.45 -19.30
C SER A 5 57.38 -18.87 -19.03
N TYR A 6 57.16 -19.76 -18.06
CA TYR A 6 55.82 -20.11 -17.61
C TYR A 6 55.28 -18.98 -16.73
N LEU A 7 54.30 -18.23 -17.26
CA LEU A 7 53.52 -17.26 -16.48
C LEU A 7 52.49 -18.03 -15.64
N LEU A 8 52.78 -18.18 -14.35
CA LEU A 8 51.86 -18.77 -13.37
C LEU A 8 50.78 -17.73 -13.04
N VAL A 9 49.58 -17.88 -13.60
CA VAL A 9 48.43 -17.04 -13.27
C VAL A 9 47.82 -17.55 -11.97
N PHE A 10 48.06 -16.83 -10.87
CA PHE A 10 47.38 -17.05 -9.59
C PHE A 10 45.95 -16.49 -9.67
N ILE A 11 44.96 -17.38 -9.82
CA ILE A 11 43.55 -17.01 -9.67
C ILE A 11 43.26 -16.93 -8.17
N ILE A 12 43.28 -15.72 -7.62
CA ILE A 12 42.82 -15.46 -6.25
C ILE A 12 41.28 -15.52 -6.28
N ALA A 13 40.73 -16.65 -5.88
CA ALA A 13 39.31 -16.77 -5.58
C ALA A 13 39.00 -15.92 -4.33
N LEU A 14 38.60 -14.67 -4.54
CA LEU A 14 37.98 -13.83 -3.52
C LEU A 14 36.65 -14.48 -3.12
N SER A 15 36.71 -15.31 -2.07
CA SER A 15 35.51 -15.84 -1.43
C SER A 15 34.82 -14.66 -0.73
N CYS A 16 33.69 -14.22 -1.28
CA CYS A 16 32.80 -13.29 -0.59
C CYS A 16 32.29 -13.98 0.68
N ASN A 17 32.87 -13.65 1.83
CA ASN A 17 32.23 -13.86 3.12
C ASN A 17 31.01 -12.95 3.19
N HIS A 18 29.89 -13.42 2.65
CA HIS A 18 28.61 -12.85 2.94
C HIS A 18 28.29 -13.20 4.38
N ASP A 19 28.49 -12.24 5.29
CA ASP A 19 27.90 -12.28 6.62
C ASP A 19 26.40 -12.54 6.46
N LYS A 20 26.00 -13.77 6.76
CA LYS A 20 24.59 -14.14 6.92
C LYS A 20 24.09 -13.40 8.15
N LYS A 21 23.69 -12.13 7.99
CA LYS A 21 22.68 -11.54 8.88
C LYS A 21 21.49 -12.48 8.82
N GLN A 22 21.33 -13.29 9.86
CA GLN A 22 20.12 -14.04 10.09
C GLN A 22 18.99 -13.01 10.15
N ASN A 23 18.23 -12.89 9.06
CA ASN A 23 16.94 -12.20 9.09
C ASN A 23 16.06 -12.97 10.07
N GLN A 24 16.03 -12.56 11.33
CA GLN A 24 14.98 -12.96 12.25
C GLN A 24 13.67 -12.52 11.62
N LYS A 25 12.95 -13.48 11.04
CA LYS A 25 11.61 -13.26 10.52
C LYS A 25 10.76 -12.85 11.72
N SER A 26 10.34 -11.58 11.76
CA SER A 26 9.46 -11.07 12.82
C SER A 26 8.13 -11.80 12.73
N THR A 27 7.95 -12.83 13.56
CA THR A 27 6.71 -13.60 13.64
C THR A 27 5.70 -12.80 14.46
N LEU A 28 4.71 -12.24 13.78
CA LEU A 28 3.55 -11.62 14.43
C LEU A 28 2.62 -12.73 14.91
N ASN A 29 2.20 -12.68 16.17
CA ASN A 29 1.30 -13.68 16.77
C ASN A 29 -0.15 -13.17 16.91
N SER A 30 -0.41 -11.91 16.58
CA SER A 30 -1.74 -11.28 16.66
C SER A 30 -2.02 -10.38 15.46
N PRO A 31 -3.30 -10.14 15.12
CA PRO A 31 -3.67 -9.19 14.08
C PRO A 31 -2.97 -7.85 14.23
N SER A 32 -2.33 -7.37 13.16
CA SER A 32 -1.44 -6.22 13.19
C SER A 32 -1.65 -5.31 11.98
N ILE A 33 -1.39 -4.01 12.18
CA ILE A 33 -1.30 -3.01 11.11
C ILE A 33 0.18 -2.66 10.91
N ILE A 34 0.62 -2.61 9.66
CA ILE A 34 1.96 -2.19 9.25
C ILE A 34 1.83 -0.92 8.43
N VAL A 35 2.58 0.11 8.77
CA VAL A 35 2.69 1.31 7.93
C VAL A 35 3.67 1.01 6.80
N LEU A 36 3.19 1.01 5.55
CA LEU A 36 3.98 0.68 4.35
C LEU A 36 4.42 1.94 3.59
N GLY A 37 3.76 3.07 3.84
CA GLY A 37 4.12 4.38 3.35
C GLY A 37 3.30 5.46 4.05
N THR A 38 3.77 6.70 4.01
CA THR A 38 3.19 7.85 4.72
C THR A 38 3.23 9.13 3.90
N ILE A 39 3.74 9.06 2.66
CA ILE A 39 3.90 10.24 1.82
C ILE A 39 2.62 10.47 1.05
N GLN A 40 2.29 11.74 0.79
CA GLN A 40 1.17 12.12 -0.04
C GLN A 40 1.29 11.59 -1.47
N ASP A 41 0.19 11.65 -2.21
CA ASP A 41 0.15 11.54 -3.66
C ASP A 41 1.36 12.16 -4.37
N ALA A 42 1.73 11.55 -5.50
CA ALA A 42 2.87 11.92 -6.34
C ALA A 42 4.26 11.87 -5.64
N GLY A 43 4.32 11.45 -4.37
CA GLY A 43 5.54 11.01 -3.71
C GLY A 43 6.46 12.13 -3.21
N SER A 44 7.66 11.74 -2.76
CA SER A 44 8.66 12.65 -2.21
C SER A 44 10.08 12.13 -2.53
N PRO A 45 10.82 12.80 -3.43
CA PRO A 45 10.54 14.13 -3.99
C PRO A 45 9.35 14.10 -4.95
N HIS A 46 8.55 15.17 -4.92
CA HIS A 46 7.40 15.33 -5.80
C HIS A 46 7.90 15.80 -7.19
N ILE A 47 7.37 15.23 -8.28
CA ILE A 47 7.93 15.34 -9.65
C ILE A 47 8.19 16.78 -10.13
N GLY A 48 7.33 17.74 -9.75
CA GLY A 48 7.47 19.16 -10.12
C GLY A 48 8.04 20.08 -9.04
N CYS A 49 8.59 19.53 -7.95
CA CYS A 49 8.99 20.31 -6.80
C CYS A 49 10.40 20.92 -6.96
N SER A 50 10.49 22.25 -6.89
CA SER A 50 11.75 23.03 -6.88
C SER A 50 12.10 23.60 -5.49
N LYS A 51 11.37 23.19 -4.44
CA LYS A 51 11.62 23.61 -3.06
C LYS A 51 12.83 22.83 -2.51
N LYS A 52 13.58 23.46 -1.58
CA LYS A 52 14.76 22.86 -0.92
C LYS A 52 14.52 21.49 -0.29
N CYS A 53 13.28 21.21 0.16
CA CYS A 53 12.92 19.91 0.72
C CYS A 53 12.93 18.76 -0.30
N CYS A 54 12.82 19.05 -1.60
CA CYS A 54 12.87 18.08 -2.69
C CYS A 54 14.25 18.03 -3.35
N ASP A 55 14.95 19.15 -3.47
CA ASP A 55 16.27 19.24 -4.14
C ASP A 55 17.29 18.24 -3.60
N SER A 56 17.33 18.06 -2.27
CA SER A 56 18.23 17.10 -1.63
C SER A 56 17.83 15.65 -1.91
N LEU A 57 16.54 15.37 -2.04
CA LEU A 57 16.01 14.04 -2.31
C LEU A 57 16.18 13.62 -3.77
N PHE A 58 16.19 14.56 -4.72
CA PHE A 58 16.56 14.28 -6.12
C PHE A 58 18.04 13.88 -6.26
N LYS A 59 18.91 14.43 -5.42
CA LYS A 59 20.34 14.07 -5.39
C LYS A 59 20.60 12.80 -4.60
N ASN A 60 19.93 12.65 -3.45
CA ASN A 60 20.09 11.55 -2.51
C ASN A 60 18.73 10.89 -2.25
N GLN A 61 18.38 9.93 -3.10
CA GLN A 61 17.07 9.28 -3.03
C GLN A 61 16.89 8.52 -1.71
N ASN A 62 15.77 8.78 -1.03
CA ASN A 62 15.38 8.05 0.17
C ASN A 62 14.24 7.07 -0.13
N PHE A 63 14.59 5.81 -0.37
CA PHE A 63 13.64 4.73 -0.72
C PHE A 63 12.66 4.33 0.39
N THR A 64 12.78 4.91 1.60
CA THR A 64 11.80 4.72 2.68
C THR A 64 10.58 5.62 2.51
N ARG A 65 10.68 6.69 1.70
CA ARG A 65 9.62 7.67 1.45
C ARG A 65 8.66 7.15 0.38
N LYS A 66 7.72 6.31 0.80
CA LYS A 66 6.70 5.71 -0.07
C LYS A 66 5.34 6.37 0.13
N VAL A 67 4.55 6.43 -0.94
CA VAL A 67 3.18 6.91 -0.94
C VAL A 67 2.33 6.13 0.07
N VAL A 68 1.36 6.79 0.68
CA VAL A 68 0.55 6.29 1.80
C VAL A 68 -0.05 4.91 1.53
N SER A 69 0.24 3.96 2.41
CA SER A 69 -0.34 2.62 2.35
C SER A 69 -0.24 1.94 3.71
N LEU A 70 -1.27 1.16 4.04
CA LEU A 70 -1.28 0.30 5.22
C LEU A 70 -1.33 -1.17 4.81
N GLY A 71 -0.65 -2.01 5.58
CA GLY A 71 -0.78 -3.45 5.55
C GLY A 71 -1.59 -3.94 6.74
N ILE A 72 -2.54 -4.84 6.52
CA ILE A 72 -3.25 -5.57 7.57
C ILE A 72 -2.78 -7.01 7.53
N ILE A 73 -2.44 -7.58 8.68
CA ILE A 73 -1.97 -8.96 8.79
C ILE A 73 -2.84 -9.68 9.82
N ASP A 74 -3.43 -10.82 9.43
CA ASP A 74 -4.00 -11.81 10.33
C ASP A 74 -3.08 -13.05 10.33
N PRO A 75 -2.20 -13.20 11.34
CA PRO A 75 -1.29 -14.32 11.39
C PRO A 75 -1.98 -15.66 11.69
N GLN A 76 -3.15 -15.66 12.34
CA GLN A 76 -3.87 -16.88 12.72
C GLN A 76 -4.49 -17.55 11.49
N GLU A 77 -5.04 -16.76 10.57
CA GLU A 77 -5.54 -17.26 9.27
C GLU A 77 -4.52 -17.13 8.14
N ASN A 78 -3.31 -16.66 8.46
CA ASN A 78 -2.26 -16.33 7.51
C ASN A 78 -2.79 -15.47 6.34
N LYS A 79 -3.57 -14.43 6.64
CA LYS A 79 -4.12 -13.51 5.63
C LYS A 79 -3.43 -12.16 5.70
N THR A 80 -3.23 -11.54 4.54
CA THR A 80 -2.70 -10.18 4.44
C THR A 80 -3.59 -9.34 3.55
N PHE A 81 -3.74 -8.06 3.85
CA PHE A 81 -4.49 -7.10 3.04
C PHE A 81 -3.69 -5.84 2.87
N LEU A 82 -3.77 -5.24 1.69
CA LEU A 82 -3.16 -3.95 1.39
C LEU A 82 -4.27 -2.90 1.35
N ILE A 83 -4.07 -1.77 2.01
CA ILE A 83 -4.89 -0.57 1.82
C ILE A 83 -4.06 0.40 0.99
N GLU A 84 -4.66 0.91 -0.09
CA GLU A 84 -4.04 1.69 -1.15
C GLU A 84 -3.06 0.90 -2.03
N ALA A 85 -3.36 0.83 -3.33
CA ALA A 85 -2.47 0.29 -4.36
C ALA A 85 -1.67 1.44 -4.98
N THR A 86 -0.63 1.88 -4.27
CA THR A 86 0.16 3.05 -4.65
C THR A 86 1.14 2.78 -5.81
N PRO A 87 1.73 3.81 -6.44
CA PRO A 87 2.85 3.61 -7.36
C PRO A 87 4.05 2.84 -6.77
N ASP A 88 4.21 2.84 -5.45
CA ASP A 88 5.28 2.10 -4.72
C ASP A 88 4.92 0.65 -4.39
N ILE A 89 3.80 0.14 -4.91
CA ILE A 89 3.19 -1.16 -4.58
C ILE A 89 4.17 -2.33 -4.62
N ALA A 90 5.13 -2.34 -5.53
CA ALA A 90 6.11 -3.43 -5.65
C ALA A 90 6.89 -3.65 -4.35
N SER A 91 7.40 -2.55 -3.76
CA SER A 91 8.16 -2.61 -2.52
C SER A 91 7.25 -2.78 -1.29
N GLN A 92 6.06 -2.19 -1.32
CA GLN A 92 5.08 -2.26 -0.23
C GLN A 92 4.49 -3.66 -0.09
N MET A 93 4.11 -4.30 -1.19
CA MET A 93 3.66 -5.70 -1.20
C MET A 93 4.78 -6.63 -0.76
N LYS A 94 6.02 -6.42 -1.23
CA LYS A 94 7.16 -7.24 -0.79
C LYS A 94 7.36 -7.16 0.73
N GLN A 95 7.28 -5.96 1.30
CA GLN A 95 7.36 -5.75 2.74
C GLN A 95 6.18 -6.41 3.47
N LEU A 96 4.94 -6.18 3.05
CA LEU A 96 3.74 -6.78 3.65
C LEU A 96 3.81 -8.31 3.66
N LEU A 97 4.18 -8.91 2.53
CA LEU A 97 4.21 -10.37 2.36
C LEU A 97 5.37 -11.02 3.11
N SER A 98 6.39 -10.26 3.53
CA SER A 98 7.47 -10.79 4.38
C SER A 98 6.98 -11.28 5.75
N PHE A 99 5.82 -10.76 6.20
CA PHE A 99 5.15 -11.19 7.43
C PHE A 99 4.21 -12.39 7.23
N SER A 100 3.95 -12.82 5.99
CA SER A 100 3.18 -14.03 5.72
C SER A 100 3.94 -15.25 6.24
N VAL A 101 3.27 -16.11 7.01
CA VAL A 101 3.84 -17.37 7.49
C VAL A 101 4.15 -18.28 6.31
N LEU A 102 3.27 -18.30 5.31
CA LEU A 102 3.50 -19.01 4.05
C LEU A 102 4.32 -18.13 3.09
N ASN A 103 5.59 -18.49 2.87
CA ASN A 103 6.55 -17.79 2.00
C ASN A 103 6.19 -17.80 0.51
N ASN A 104 5.09 -18.46 0.11
CA ASN A 104 4.75 -18.68 -1.30
C ASN A 104 3.71 -17.68 -1.83
N LYS A 105 3.13 -16.83 -0.97
CA LYS A 105 2.17 -15.82 -1.42
C LYS A 105 2.90 -14.67 -2.11
N LYS A 106 2.50 -14.41 -3.35
CA LYS A 106 2.98 -13.27 -4.15
C LYS A 106 2.03 -12.06 -4.12
N ILE A 107 0.80 -12.25 -3.62
CA ILE A 107 -0.24 -11.23 -3.57
C ILE A 107 -0.98 -11.26 -2.21
N PRO A 108 -1.42 -10.11 -1.66
CA PRO A 108 -2.32 -10.11 -0.52
C PRO A 108 -3.68 -10.76 -0.84
N ASN A 109 -4.39 -11.17 0.20
CA ASN A 109 -5.73 -11.75 0.11
C ASN A 109 -6.81 -10.74 -0.34
N GLY A 110 -6.51 -9.44 -0.24
CA GLY A 110 -7.31 -8.37 -0.79
C GLY A 110 -6.57 -7.04 -0.78
N ILE A 111 -6.98 -6.15 -1.68
CA ILE A 111 -6.53 -4.77 -1.79
C ILE A 111 -7.76 -3.89 -1.56
N LEU A 112 -7.69 -2.90 -0.68
CA LEU A 112 -8.76 -1.95 -0.41
C LEU A 112 -8.35 -0.58 -0.92
N LEU A 113 -9.25 0.08 -1.66
CA LEU A 113 -9.02 1.40 -2.22
C LEU A 113 -9.92 2.43 -1.55
N SER A 114 -9.36 3.58 -1.15
CA SER A 114 -10.15 4.68 -0.60
C SER A 114 -10.78 5.56 -1.68
N HIS A 115 -10.03 5.92 -2.72
CA HIS A 115 -10.48 6.83 -3.77
C HIS A 115 -9.60 6.79 -5.05
N ALA A 116 -9.99 7.59 -6.04
CA ALA A 116 -9.42 7.62 -7.40
C ALA A 116 -8.32 8.68 -7.61
N HIS A 117 -7.50 8.97 -6.60
CA HIS A 117 -6.27 9.74 -6.79
C HIS A 117 -5.08 8.85 -7.10
N ILE A 118 -4.11 9.37 -7.87
CA ILE A 118 -3.03 8.56 -8.44
C ILE A 118 -2.18 7.82 -7.40
N GLY A 119 -2.02 8.34 -6.18
CA GLY A 119 -1.27 7.65 -5.13
C GLY A 119 -2.01 6.47 -4.50
N HIS A 120 -3.29 6.29 -4.81
CA HIS A 120 -4.18 5.37 -4.11
C HIS A 120 -4.54 4.12 -4.90
N TYR A 121 -4.52 4.18 -6.23
CA TYR A 121 -4.93 3.05 -7.08
C TYR A 121 -4.04 2.79 -8.30
N ALA A 122 -3.16 3.71 -8.67
CA ALA A 122 -2.38 3.58 -9.91
C ALA A 122 -1.49 2.33 -9.91
N GLY A 123 -1.04 1.88 -8.74
CA GLY A 123 -0.27 0.64 -8.56
C GLY A 123 -0.97 -0.62 -9.04
N LEU A 124 -2.30 -0.61 -9.16
CA LEU A 124 -3.03 -1.74 -9.76
C LEU A 124 -2.52 -2.09 -11.16
N MET A 125 -1.97 -1.14 -11.92
CA MET A 125 -1.41 -1.40 -13.26
C MET A 125 -0.32 -2.49 -13.23
N TYR A 126 0.42 -2.63 -12.13
CA TYR A 126 1.45 -3.66 -11.98
C TYR A 126 0.89 -5.08 -11.78
N LEU A 127 -0.43 -5.23 -11.64
CA LEU A 127 -1.08 -6.53 -11.59
C LEU A 127 -1.35 -7.13 -12.99
N GLY A 128 -1.13 -6.34 -14.05
CA GLY A 128 -1.30 -6.75 -15.44
C GLY A 128 -0.19 -7.63 -16.01
N LYS A 129 -0.34 -8.00 -17.28
CA LYS A 129 0.55 -8.94 -17.98
C LYS A 129 1.99 -8.45 -18.10
N GLU A 130 2.23 -7.14 -18.16
CA GLU A 130 3.60 -6.59 -18.27
C GLU A 130 4.43 -6.76 -16.99
N ALA A 131 3.78 -7.05 -15.86
CA ALA A 131 4.44 -7.14 -14.56
C ALA A 131 4.07 -8.44 -13.85
N MET A 132 3.16 -8.39 -12.89
CA MET A 132 2.88 -9.56 -12.04
C MET A 132 2.08 -10.65 -12.76
N ASN A 133 1.27 -10.27 -13.75
CA ASN A 133 0.22 -11.11 -14.35
C ASN A 133 -0.59 -11.83 -13.26
N ALA A 134 -1.16 -11.04 -12.36
CA ALA A 134 -1.90 -11.58 -11.23
C ALA A 134 -3.07 -12.44 -11.73
N ASN A 135 -3.46 -13.43 -10.93
CA ASN A 135 -4.64 -14.24 -11.22
C ASN A 135 -5.72 -13.91 -10.19
N ASN A 136 -6.75 -13.18 -10.62
CA ASN A 136 -7.95 -12.90 -9.85
C ASN A 136 -7.69 -12.19 -8.51
N ALA A 137 -6.80 -11.18 -8.50
CA ALA A 137 -6.50 -10.38 -7.33
C ALA A 137 -7.77 -9.67 -6.81
N ARG A 138 -8.15 -9.90 -5.56
CA ARG A 138 -9.37 -9.28 -5.00
C ARG A 138 -9.12 -7.81 -4.68
N VAL A 139 -9.92 -6.91 -5.25
CA VAL A 139 -9.88 -5.47 -5.00
C VAL A 139 -11.24 -5.01 -4.50
N TYR A 140 -11.27 -4.37 -3.33
CA TYR A 140 -12.45 -3.79 -2.72
C TYR A 140 -12.52 -2.31 -3.07
N ALA A 141 -13.63 -1.87 -3.67
CA ALA A 141 -13.80 -0.52 -4.16
C ALA A 141 -15.27 -0.08 -4.02
N MET A 142 -15.49 1.20 -3.74
CA MET A 142 -16.83 1.79 -3.75
C MET A 142 -17.45 1.74 -5.16
N PRO A 143 -18.78 1.84 -5.32
CA PRO A 143 -19.44 1.61 -6.61
C PRO A 143 -18.94 2.48 -7.76
N LYS A 144 -18.75 3.80 -7.56
CA LYS A 144 -18.20 4.66 -8.63
C LYS A 144 -16.75 4.31 -8.93
N MET A 145 -15.92 4.02 -7.91
CA MET A 145 -14.54 3.56 -8.13
C MET A 145 -14.48 2.27 -8.96
N LYS A 146 -15.33 1.30 -8.66
CA LYS A 146 -15.45 0.07 -9.47
C LYS A 146 -15.82 0.40 -10.91
N GLN A 147 -16.86 1.22 -11.12
CA GLN A 147 -17.28 1.63 -12.46
C GLN A 147 -16.16 2.33 -13.22
N PHE A 148 -15.37 3.17 -12.55
CA PHE A 148 -14.20 3.82 -13.13
C PHE A 148 -13.16 2.80 -13.59
N LEU A 149 -12.79 1.84 -12.73
CA LEU A 149 -11.82 0.78 -13.07
C LEU A 149 -12.31 -0.15 -14.19
N GLU A 150 -13.62 -0.41 -14.27
CA GLU A 150 -14.20 -1.25 -15.34
C GLU A 150 -14.20 -0.56 -16.71
N ARG A 151 -14.23 0.77 -16.74
CA ARG A 151 -14.43 1.54 -17.97
C ARG A 151 -13.19 2.26 -18.49
N ASN A 152 -12.17 2.47 -17.65
CA ASN A 152 -11.01 3.27 -18.01
C ASN A 152 -9.75 2.41 -18.09
N GLY A 153 -9.02 2.58 -19.19
CA GLY A 153 -7.69 2.00 -19.35
C GLY A 153 -6.67 2.69 -18.43
N PRO A 154 -5.61 1.97 -17.99
CA PRO A 154 -5.32 0.57 -18.30
C PRO A 154 -6.08 -0.44 -17.42
N TRP A 155 -6.80 0.01 -16.38
CA TRP A 155 -7.39 -0.88 -15.38
C TRP A 155 -8.52 -1.76 -15.91
N SER A 156 -9.30 -1.29 -16.88
CA SER A 156 -10.36 -2.08 -17.51
C SER A 156 -9.83 -3.36 -18.14
N GLN A 157 -8.60 -3.33 -18.66
CA GLN A 157 -7.92 -4.51 -19.20
C GLN A 157 -7.59 -5.52 -18.10
N LEU A 158 -7.25 -5.08 -16.89
CA LEU A 158 -7.00 -5.96 -15.75
C LEU A 158 -8.26 -6.71 -15.33
N VAL A 159 -9.41 -6.02 -15.37
CA VAL A 159 -10.72 -6.63 -15.09
C VAL A 159 -11.07 -7.63 -16.18
N PHE A 160 -10.98 -7.21 -17.45
CA PHE A 160 -11.29 -8.05 -18.61
C PHE A 160 -10.46 -9.33 -18.67
N ASN A 161 -9.15 -9.23 -18.40
CA ASN A 161 -8.24 -10.37 -18.39
C ASN A 161 -8.36 -11.25 -17.13
N GLY A 162 -9.20 -10.89 -16.16
CA GLY A 162 -9.29 -11.59 -14.88
C GLY A 162 -8.02 -11.45 -14.01
N ASN A 163 -7.18 -10.43 -14.26
CA ASN A 163 -6.05 -10.15 -13.39
C ASN A 163 -6.50 -9.65 -12.02
N ILE A 164 -7.56 -8.83 -11.99
CA ILE A 164 -8.21 -8.35 -10.78
C ILE A 164 -9.70 -8.72 -10.78
N SER A 165 -10.26 -8.93 -9.59
CA SER A 165 -11.69 -9.09 -9.34
C SER A 165 -12.17 -8.02 -8.39
N LEU A 166 -13.04 -7.16 -8.88
CA LEU A 166 -13.61 -6.06 -8.12
C LEU A 166 -14.74 -6.58 -7.22
N LYS A 167 -14.74 -6.11 -5.97
CA LYS A 167 -15.79 -6.34 -4.97
C LYS A 167 -16.31 -5.01 -4.48
N GLU A 168 -17.59 -4.78 -4.70
CA GLU A 168 -18.27 -3.59 -4.21
C GLU A 168 -18.27 -3.58 -2.69
N ILE A 169 -17.98 -2.41 -2.15
CA ILE A 169 -18.12 -2.06 -0.74
C ILE A 169 -19.02 -0.84 -0.65
N TYR A 170 -19.67 -0.64 0.50
CA TYR A 170 -20.63 0.43 0.68
C TYR A 170 -20.39 1.15 1.99
N ASN A 171 -20.80 2.42 2.02
CA ASN A 171 -20.69 3.27 3.19
C ASN A 171 -21.32 2.60 4.42
N GLU A 172 -20.59 2.59 5.53
CA GLU A 172 -20.99 2.03 6.83
C GLU A 172 -21.34 0.54 6.84
N GLN A 173 -21.10 -0.19 5.74
CA GLN A 173 -21.33 -1.62 5.68
C GLN A 173 -20.06 -2.38 6.06
N LYS A 174 -20.18 -3.24 7.08
CA LYS A 174 -19.06 -4.05 7.57
C LYS A 174 -18.68 -5.14 6.57
N ILE A 175 -17.41 -5.18 6.20
CA ILE A 175 -16.81 -6.24 5.39
C ILE A 175 -15.93 -7.11 6.28
N LYS A 176 -16.19 -8.41 6.27
CA LYS A 176 -15.36 -9.39 6.97
C LYS A 176 -14.15 -9.77 6.10
N LEU A 177 -12.93 -9.44 6.55
CA LEU A 177 -11.69 -9.81 5.86
C LEU A 177 -11.19 -11.20 6.32
N SER A 178 -11.29 -11.46 7.62
CA SER A 178 -11.04 -12.76 8.28
C SER A 178 -12.00 -12.95 9.46
N ASN A 179 -11.88 -14.03 10.22
CA ASN A 179 -12.64 -14.20 11.47
C ASN A 179 -12.26 -13.16 12.53
N ASN A 180 -11.03 -12.65 12.51
CA ASN A 180 -10.54 -11.70 13.50
C ASN A 180 -10.58 -10.24 13.05
N ILE A 181 -10.73 -9.99 11.74
CA ILE A 181 -10.61 -8.65 11.16
C ILE A 181 -11.81 -8.34 10.27
N SER A 182 -12.40 -7.18 10.54
CA SER A 182 -13.38 -6.55 9.66
C SER A 182 -13.03 -5.09 9.40
N VAL A 183 -13.55 -4.54 8.32
CA VAL A 183 -13.40 -3.13 7.97
C VAL A 183 -14.77 -2.53 7.69
N VAL A 184 -14.94 -1.26 8.02
CA VAL A 184 -16.13 -0.47 7.71
C VAL A 184 -15.67 0.75 6.92
N PRO A 185 -16.05 0.89 5.64
CA PRO A 185 -15.80 2.10 4.86
C PRO A 185 -16.68 3.22 5.41
N ILE A 186 -16.16 4.44 5.46
CA ILE A 186 -16.89 5.61 5.91
C ILE A 186 -16.62 6.73 4.91
N LEU A 187 -17.66 7.27 4.30
CA LEU A 187 -17.54 8.42 3.40
C LEU A 187 -16.90 9.60 4.12
N VAL A 188 -15.96 10.26 3.46
CA VAL A 188 -15.28 11.47 3.96
C VAL A 188 -15.39 12.58 2.91
N PRO A 189 -15.52 13.85 3.32
CA PRO A 189 -15.65 14.95 2.39
C PRO A 189 -14.33 15.18 1.68
N HIS A 190 -14.33 14.97 0.37
CA HIS A 190 -13.20 15.22 -0.49
C HIS A 190 -13.72 15.53 -1.89
N ARG A 191 -12.84 15.98 -2.79
CA ARG A 191 -13.19 16.20 -4.19
C ARG A 191 -13.45 14.86 -4.91
N ASP A 192 -14.71 14.46 -4.92
CA ASP A 192 -15.16 13.26 -5.63
C ASP A 192 -15.12 13.49 -7.15
N GLU A 193 -13.94 13.33 -7.76
CA GLU A 193 -13.74 13.44 -9.22
C GLU A 193 -14.25 12.17 -9.92
N TYR A 194 -13.50 11.06 -9.78
CA TYR A 194 -13.77 9.79 -10.46
C TYR A 194 -14.34 8.69 -9.55
N SER A 195 -14.37 8.91 -8.23
CA SER A 195 -14.92 7.97 -7.26
C SER A 195 -15.51 8.69 -6.05
N GLU A 196 -16.20 7.94 -5.21
CA GLU A 196 -16.35 8.30 -3.80
C GLU A 196 -15.00 8.34 -3.09
N THR A 197 -14.92 9.08 -1.99
CA THR A 197 -13.79 9.05 -1.06
C THR A 197 -14.20 8.44 0.27
N VAL A 198 -13.46 7.42 0.74
CA VAL A 198 -13.72 6.76 2.03
C VAL A 198 -12.49 6.68 2.91
N GLY A 199 -12.70 6.86 4.21
CA GLY A 199 -11.82 6.30 5.24
C GLY A 199 -12.24 4.86 5.60
N PHE A 200 -11.39 4.16 6.35
CA PHE A 200 -11.65 2.82 6.84
C PHE A 200 -11.55 2.74 8.36
N LYS A 201 -12.60 2.22 9.00
CA LYS A 201 -12.56 1.76 10.39
C LYS A 201 -12.22 0.28 10.41
N ILE A 202 -11.00 -0.04 10.80
CA ILE A 202 -10.47 -1.40 10.88
C ILE A 202 -10.74 -1.92 12.30
N ILE A 203 -11.41 -3.05 12.40
CA ILE A 203 -11.84 -3.67 13.65
C ILE A 203 -11.10 -5.00 13.78
N GLY A 204 -10.13 -5.05 14.69
CA GLY A 204 -9.45 -6.27 15.11
C GLY A 204 -10.12 -6.92 16.32
N PRO A 205 -9.51 -7.96 16.89
CA PRO A 205 -10.09 -8.73 17.99
C PRO A 205 -10.21 -7.93 19.30
N SER A 206 -9.28 -7.01 19.55
CA SER A 206 -9.22 -6.21 20.79
C SER A 206 -9.03 -4.71 20.55
N LYS A 207 -8.68 -4.32 19.32
CA LYS A 207 -8.32 -2.94 18.97
C LYS A 207 -9.03 -2.49 17.71
N LYS A 208 -9.35 -1.20 17.66
CA LYS A 208 -9.92 -0.53 16.48
C LYS A 208 -8.96 0.55 15.98
N CYS A 209 -8.95 0.73 14.67
CA CYS A 209 -8.14 1.74 14.01
C CYS A 209 -9.02 2.53 13.04
N LEU A 210 -8.89 3.86 13.05
CA LEU A 210 -9.44 4.74 12.02
C LEU A 210 -8.32 5.11 11.05
N PHE A 211 -8.56 4.95 9.76
CA PHE A 211 -7.65 5.38 8.70
C PHE A 211 -8.40 6.30 7.74
N ILE A 212 -8.02 7.56 7.68
CA ILE A 212 -8.55 8.56 6.74
C ILE A 212 -7.34 9.15 6.01
N PRO A 213 -7.01 8.66 4.80
CA PRO A 213 -5.82 9.11 4.09
C PRO A 213 -5.93 10.51 3.50
N ASP A 214 -7.14 10.92 3.11
CA ASP A 214 -7.40 12.20 2.46
C ASP A 214 -8.74 12.78 2.94
N ILE A 215 -8.78 14.08 3.22
CA ILE A 215 -9.99 14.84 3.53
C ILE A 215 -9.82 16.33 3.22
N ASP A 216 -10.82 16.95 2.60
CA ASP A 216 -10.78 18.39 2.30
C ASP A 216 -10.77 19.24 3.58
N LYS A 217 -11.82 19.06 4.40
CA LYS A 217 -12.04 19.84 5.63
C LYS A 217 -12.89 19.05 6.62
N TRP A 218 -12.41 18.94 7.85
CA TRP A 218 -13.11 18.23 8.93
C TRP A 218 -14.52 18.76 9.22
N ASN A 219 -14.74 20.08 9.12
CA ASN A 219 -16.05 20.69 9.38
C ASN A 219 -17.10 20.45 8.29
N LYS A 220 -16.70 19.93 7.12
CA LYS A 220 -17.63 19.49 6.07
C LYS A 220 -18.09 18.05 6.29
N TRP A 221 -17.46 17.32 7.20
CA TRP A 221 -17.79 15.92 7.42
C TRP A 221 -19.07 15.86 8.27
N GLU A 222 -20.02 15.02 7.86
CA GLU A 222 -21.26 14.80 8.62
C GLU A 222 -21.00 14.16 10.00
N LYS A 223 -19.79 13.62 10.22
CA LYS A 223 -19.34 13.03 11.47
C LYS A 223 -18.41 13.96 12.23
N ASP A 224 -18.52 13.90 13.54
CA ASP A 224 -17.60 14.58 14.46
C ASP A 224 -16.30 13.78 14.58
N ILE A 225 -15.21 14.33 14.04
CA ILE A 225 -13.88 13.71 14.09
C ILE A 225 -13.43 13.42 15.52
N VAL A 226 -13.76 14.27 16.50
CA VAL A 226 -13.38 14.04 17.90
C VAL A 226 -14.09 12.80 18.45
N LYS A 227 -15.36 12.58 18.08
CA LYS A 227 -16.10 11.36 18.46
C LYS A 227 -15.53 10.13 17.76
N GLU A 228 -15.20 10.23 16.48
CA GLU A 228 -14.64 9.10 15.73
C GLU A 228 -13.26 8.66 16.26
N ILE A 229 -12.38 9.62 16.60
CA ILE A 229 -11.08 9.33 17.23
C ILE A 229 -11.27 8.69 18.60
N LYS A 230 -12.18 9.19 19.44
CA LYS A 230 -12.47 8.60 20.77
C LYS A 230 -13.03 7.17 20.68
N ALA A 231 -13.60 6.79 19.54
CA ALA A 231 -14.19 5.47 19.33
C ALA A 231 -13.19 4.41 18.84
N VAL A 232 -11.90 4.76 18.68
CA VAL A 232 -10.83 3.89 18.21
C VAL A 232 -9.60 3.97 19.11
N ASP A 233 -8.74 2.95 19.03
CA ASP A 233 -7.47 2.90 19.76
C ASP A 233 -6.33 3.58 18.99
N TYR A 234 -6.42 3.57 17.66
CA TYR A 234 -5.45 4.18 16.76
C TYR A 234 -6.16 5.02 15.70
N ALA A 235 -5.58 6.16 15.36
CA ALA A 235 -6.06 7.00 14.28
C ALA A 235 -4.89 7.42 13.37
N PHE A 236 -4.99 7.06 12.10
CA PHE A 236 -4.11 7.53 11.02
C PHE A 236 -4.93 8.48 10.16
N LEU A 237 -4.63 9.77 10.25
CA LEU A 237 -5.43 10.84 9.66
C LEU A 237 -4.61 11.61 8.64
N ASP A 238 -5.30 12.23 7.69
CA ASP A 238 -4.71 13.15 6.75
C ASP A 238 -4.01 14.30 7.50
N ALA A 239 -2.74 14.48 7.13
CA ALA A 239 -1.85 15.52 7.63
C ALA A 239 -1.01 16.08 6.46
N THR A 240 -1.58 16.12 5.26
CA THR A 240 -0.88 16.48 4.02
C THR A 240 -0.29 17.88 4.08
N PHE A 241 -1.10 18.85 4.52
CA PHE A 241 -0.73 20.26 4.53
C PHE A 241 -0.62 20.77 5.95
N TYR A 242 0.48 21.48 6.23
CA TYR A 242 0.66 22.17 7.50
C TYR A 242 -0.16 23.47 7.53
N SER A 243 -0.31 24.13 6.38
CA SER A 243 -1.12 25.34 6.22
C SER A 243 -1.93 25.32 4.92
N GLY A 244 -2.65 26.40 4.61
CA GLY A 244 -3.33 26.57 3.32
C GLY A 244 -2.50 27.31 2.27
N LYS A 245 -1.19 27.47 2.49
CA LYS A 245 -0.27 28.27 1.62
C LYS A 245 0.62 27.40 0.73
N GLU A 246 0.56 26.09 0.92
CA GLU A 246 1.30 25.09 0.15
C GLU A 246 0.90 25.09 -1.33
#